data_AF-A0A5J6GKA2-F1
#
_entry.id   AF-A0A5J6GKA2-F1
#
_cell.length_a   1.000
_cell.length_b   1.000
_cell.length_c   1.000
_cell.angle_alpha   90.00
_cell.angle_beta   90.00
_cell.angle_gamma   90.00
#
_symmetry.space_group_name_H-M   'P 1'
#
loop_
_entity.id
_entity.type
_entity.pdbx_description
1 polymer ?
#
loop_
_entity_poly.entity_id
_entity_poly.type
_entity_poly.pdbx_seq_one_letter_code
_entity_poly.pdbx_strand_id
1 'polypeptide(L)'
;MPVRGSLVAASAVVAAGLLTGVTGSAGAITIWSGSVSADAEGTVSRDGTVTVSGTYRCSPRSAPGPVFVSSTVRQGPVRHGIGGTAARCDGAEHTWVNREKPGNGTSLTPGSAEVEATLMHLNTRGGLPMPTIVASDQHDVELRPAKG
;
A
#
# COMPACT_ATOMS: atom_id res chain seq x y z
N MET A 1 -67.45 13.24 -33.08
CA MET A 1 -67.52 13.39 -31.61
C MET A 1 -66.44 12.50 -31.00
N PRO A 2 -65.80 12.92 -29.90
CA PRO A 2 -64.39 12.67 -29.52
C PRO A 2 -64.18 11.22 -28.96
N VAL A 3 -62.99 10.67 -28.73
CA VAL A 3 -61.99 11.08 -27.72
C VAL A 3 -60.59 10.53 -28.07
N ARG A 4 -59.59 11.39 -27.87
CA ARG A 4 -58.15 11.11 -27.86
C ARG A 4 -57.77 10.25 -26.65
N GLY A 5 -56.84 9.31 -26.81
CA GLY A 5 -56.21 8.60 -25.69
C GLY A 5 -54.77 8.22 -26.05
N SER A 6 -53.83 9.11 -25.71
CA SER A 6 -52.39 8.91 -25.87
C SER A 6 -51.87 7.87 -24.88
N LEU A 7 -50.99 6.96 -25.33
CA LEU A 7 -50.20 6.10 -24.44
C LEU A 7 -48.71 6.23 -24.75
N VAL A 8 -48.12 7.15 -24.00
CA VAL A 8 -46.79 7.20 -23.35
C VAL A 8 -45.77 6.15 -23.79
N ALA A 9 -44.66 6.66 -24.33
CA ALA A 9 -43.39 5.97 -24.52
C ALA A 9 -42.72 5.69 -23.15
N ALA A 10 -42.24 4.46 -22.95
CA ALA A 10 -41.34 4.13 -21.85
C ALA A 10 -40.01 3.64 -22.44
N SER A 11 -39.04 4.54 -22.45
CA SER A 11 -37.65 4.28 -22.83
C SER A 11 -36.96 3.46 -21.75
N ALA A 12 -36.60 2.20 -22.04
CA ALA A 12 -35.74 1.40 -21.18
C ALA A 12 -34.27 1.69 -21.53
N VAL A 13 -33.59 2.48 -20.70
CA VAL A 13 -32.14 2.69 -20.81
C VAL A 13 -31.47 1.59 -20.00
N VAL A 14 -30.91 0.58 -20.68
CA VAL A 14 -30.07 -0.45 -20.06
C VAL A 14 -28.62 0.06 -20.09
N ALA A 15 -28.15 0.62 -18.98
CA ALA A 15 -26.74 0.96 -18.80
C ALA A 15 -25.98 -0.26 -18.28
N ALA A 16 -25.37 -1.03 -19.18
CA ALA A 16 -24.43 -2.09 -18.83
C ALA A 16 -23.04 -1.48 -18.60
N GLY A 17 -22.68 -1.23 -17.33
CA GLY A 17 -21.33 -0.84 -16.94
C GLY A 17 -20.39 -2.06 -16.97
N LEU A 18 -19.50 -2.12 -17.97
CA LEU A 18 -18.40 -3.06 -18.01
C LEU A 18 -17.35 -2.66 -16.96
N LEU A 19 -17.26 -3.42 -15.86
CA LEU A 19 -16.15 -3.35 -14.92
C LEU A 19 -14.93 -4.03 -15.55
N THR A 20 -13.98 -3.24 -16.06
CA THR A 20 -12.65 -3.72 -16.41
C THR A 20 -11.87 -4.01 -15.13
N GLY A 21 -11.80 -5.28 -14.73
CA GLY A 21 -10.92 -5.74 -13.66
C GLY A 21 -9.46 -5.62 -14.10
N VAL A 22 -8.66 -4.86 -13.34
CA VAL A 22 -7.21 -4.82 -13.47
C VAL A 22 -6.66 -6.18 -13.03
N THR A 23 -6.08 -6.93 -13.96
CA THR A 23 -5.32 -8.14 -13.63
C THR A 23 -3.93 -7.75 -13.15
N GLY A 24 -3.69 -7.84 -11.84
CA GLY A 24 -2.34 -7.77 -11.28
C GLY A 24 -1.51 -8.95 -11.79
N SER A 25 -0.29 -8.66 -12.26
CA SER A 25 0.65 -9.65 -12.78
C SER A 25 1.10 -10.61 -11.68
N ALA A 26 0.59 -11.85 -11.70
CA ALA A 26 1.09 -12.92 -10.86
C ALA A 26 2.40 -13.49 -11.45
N GLY A 27 3.54 -12.95 -11.01
CA GLY A 27 4.83 -13.60 -11.21
C GLY A 27 4.96 -14.80 -10.27
N ALA A 28 4.98 -16.01 -10.81
CA ALA A 28 5.14 -17.23 -10.02
C ALA A 28 6.55 -17.80 -10.16
N ILE A 29 7.41 -17.70 -9.13
CA ILE A 29 8.44 -18.72 -8.83
C ILE A 29 8.85 -18.69 -7.33
N THR A 30 8.91 -19.87 -6.71
CA THR A 30 9.15 -20.21 -5.28
C THR A 30 8.09 -19.74 -4.27
N ILE A 31 7.45 -20.70 -3.57
CA ILE A 31 6.38 -20.49 -2.55
C ILE A 31 6.89 -19.77 -1.30
N TRP A 32 7.16 -18.51 -1.49
CA TRP A 32 7.19 -17.50 -0.48
C TRP A 32 5.94 -16.66 -0.69
N SER A 33 4.87 -17.03 -0.01
CA SER A 33 3.64 -16.28 -0.08
C SER A 33 3.64 -15.21 1.00
N GLY A 34 3.55 -13.98 0.54
CA GLY A 34 3.13 -12.87 1.36
C GLY A 34 2.53 -11.80 0.48
N SER A 35 1.81 -10.89 1.11
CA SER A 35 1.32 -9.68 0.50
C SER A 35 1.64 -8.52 1.42
N VAL A 36 1.78 -7.34 0.83
CA VAL A 36 1.84 -6.07 1.53
C VAL A 36 1.07 -5.08 0.68
N SER A 37 0.40 -4.13 1.32
CA SER A 37 -0.24 -3.00 0.67
C SER A 37 0.04 -1.73 1.45
N ALA A 38 0.08 -0.60 0.76
CA ALA A 38 -0.06 0.72 1.36
C ALA A 38 -1.52 1.19 1.28
N ASP A 39 -1.96 1.93 2.30
CA ASP A 39 -3.22 2.66 2.25
C ASP A 39 -3.11 3.83 1.27
N ALA A 40 -4.23 4.20 0.64
CA ALA A 40 -4.28 5.31 -0.32
C ALA A 40 -4.03 6.69 0.31
N GLU A 41 -4.02 6.78 1.64
CA GLU A 41 -3.81 8.03 2.38
C GLU A 41 -2.70 7.88 3.41
N GLY A 42 -1.85 8.90 3.50
CA GLY A 42 -0.88 9.07 4.58
C GLY A 42 -1.08 10.42 5.27
N THR A 43 -0.33 10.68 6.33
CA THR A 43 -0.39 11.99 7.02
C THR A 43 0.97 12.63 7.22
N VAL A 44 1.00 13.96 7.20
CA VAL A 44 2.15 14.79 7.55
C VAL A 44 1.76 15.67 8.74
N SER A 45 2.47 15.51 9.84
CA SER A 45 2.31 16.30 11.06
C SER A 45 2.93 17.70 10.90
N ARG A 46 2.55 18.65 11.77
CA ARG A 46 3.09 20.04 11.72
C ARG A 46 4.60 20.11 11.88
N ASP A 47 5.19 19.15 12.59
CA ASP A 47 6.63 19.01 12.78
C ASP A 47 7.34 18.32 11.61
N GLY A 48 6.61 17.94 10.54
CA GLY A 48 7.13 17.25 9.37
C GLY A 48 7.22 15.73 9.54
N THR A 49 6.73 15.16 10.64
CA THR A 49 6.67 13.70 10.77
C THR A 49 5.60 13.13 9.86
N VAL A 50 6.01 12.19 9.01
CA VAL A 50 5.17 11.48 8.06
C VAL A 50 4.72 10.17 8.68
N THR A 51 3.46 9.80 8.47
CA THR A 51 2.89 8.51 8.87
C THR A 51 2.25 7.87 7.65
N VAL A 52 2.63 6.62 7.38
CA VAL A 52 2.05 5.77 6.34
C VAL A 52 1.69 4.42 6.93
N SER A 53 0.66 3.79 6.39
CA SER A 53 0.09 2.54 6.90
C SER A 53 -0.40 1.65 5.78
N GLY A 54 -0.83 0.45 6.14
CA GLY A 54 -1.51 -0.47 5.24
C GLY A 54 -1.64 -1.85 5.88
N THR A 55 -1.70 -2.87 5.04
CA THR A 55 -1.83 -4.27 5.49
C THR A 55 -0.69 -5.14 4.99
N TYR A 56 -0.45 -6.25 5.65
CA TYR A 56 0.42 -7.30 5.16
C TYR A 56 -0.07 -8.66 5.63
N ARG A 57 0.37 -9.69 4.91
CA ARG A 57 0.18 -11.09 5.28
C ARG A 57 1.46 -11.85 4.96
N CYS A 58 1.91 -12.69 5.88
CA CYS A 58 3.00 -13.63 5.60
C CYS A 58 2.86 -14.90 6.42
N SER A 59 3.33 -16.00 5.86
CA SER A 59 3.30 -17.31 6.53
C SER A 59 4.61 -17.58 7.30
N PRO A 60 4.57 -18.40 8.36
CA PRO A 60 5.78 -18.82 9.07
C PRO A 60 6.83 -19.41 8.14
N ARG A 61 8.11 -19.24 8.51
CA ARG A 61 9.25 -19.68 7.70
C ARG A 61 10.07 -20.76 8.37
N SER A 62 10.60 -21.66 7.53
CA SER A 62 11.63 -22.63 7.92
C SER A 62 13.03 -22.00 7.99
N ALA A 63 13.23 -20.80 7.42
CA ALA A 63 14.49 -20.07 7.51
C ALA A 63 14.47 -19.08 8.69
N PRO A 64 15.54 -19.05 9.51
CA PRO A 64 15.61 -18.16 10.66
C PRO A 64 15.84 -16.71 10.22
N GLY A 65 15.22 -15.79 10.94
CA GLY A 65 15.40 -14.36 10.74
C GLY A 65 14.13 -13.54 10.99
N PRO A 66 14.28 -12.26 11.33
CA PRO A 66 13.16 -11.35 11.49
C PRO A 66 12.58 -10.92 10.13
N VAL A 67 11.28 -10.67 10.10
CA VAL A 67 10.58 -10.09 8.96
C VAL A 67 10.15 -8.67 9.32
N PHE A 68 10.21 -7.75 8.37
CA PHE A 68 9.86 -6.34 8.55
C PHE A 68 8.98 -5.85 7.41
N VAL A 69 8.08 -4.91 7.69
CA VAL A 69 7.49 -4.01 6.70
C VAL A 69 8.25 -2.69 6.74
N SER A 70 9.04 -2.42 5.71
CA SER A 70 9.68 -1.12 5.50
C SER A 70 8.86 -0.28 4.53
N SER A 71 8.92 1.05 4.65
CA SER A 71 8.28 1.95 3.67
C SER A 71 9.23 3.04 3.19
N THR A 72 9.04 3.45 1.93
CA THR A 72 9.67 4.62 1.33
C THR A 72 8.58 5.52 0.77
N VAL A 73 8.69 6.83 0.96
CA VAL A 73 7.81 7.84 0.36
C VAL A 73 8.59 8.66 -0.65
N ARG A 74 8.05 8.79 -1.86
CA ARG A 74 8.60 9.63 -2.92
C ARG A 74 7.66 10.79 -3.21
N GLN A 75 8.20 12.01 -3.18
CA GLN A 75 7.48 13.22 -3.61
C GLN A 75 8.38 14.03 -4.55
N GLY A 76 7.95 14.17 -5.80
CA GLY A 76 8.81 14.69 -6.87
C GLY A 76 10.03 13.78 -7.10
N PRO A 77 11.27 14.33 -7.17
CA PRO A 77 12.48 13.54 -7.42
C PRO A 77 13.08 12.91 -6.16
N VAL A 78 12.57 13.24 -4.96
CA VAL A 78 13.18 12.85 -3.68
C VAL A 78 12.48 11.62 -3.11
N ARG A 79 13.27 10.65 -2.64
CA ARG A 79 12.82 9.44 -1.92
C ARG A 79 13.27 9.50 -0.46
N HIS A 80 12.36 9.20 0.45
CA HIS A 80 12.61 9.15 1.89
C HIS A 80 12.24 7.78 2.44
N GLY A 81 13.19 7.10 3.08
CA GLY A 81 12.85 5.97 3.93
C GLY A 81 12.00 6.46 5.10
N ILE A 82 10.86 5.82 5.31
CA ILE A 82 9.95 6.10 6.42
C ILE A 82 9.83 4.80 7.23
N GLY A 83 10.69 4.66 8.22
CA GLY A 83 10.62 3.63 9.25
C GLY A 83 10.62 2.17 8.76
N GLY A 84 10.37 1.31 9.74
CA GLY A 84 10.18 -0.12 9.54
C GLY A 84 9.54 -0.75 10.77
N THR A 85 8.58 -1.64 10.56
CA THR A 85 7.85 -2.33 11.62
C THR A 85 8.12 -3.82 11.54
N ALA A 86 8.39 -4.46 12.69
CA ALA A 86 8.55 -5.91 12.73
C ALA A 86 7.23 -6.61 12.36
N ALA A 87 7.30 -7.55 11.42
CA ALA A 87 6.18 -8.30 10.91
C ALA A 87 5.97 -9.61 11.68
N ARG A 88 4.71 -9.95 11.92
CA ARG A 88 4.28 -11.24 12.48
C ARG A 88 3.84 -12.13 11.34
N CYS A 89 4.60 -13.19 11.07
CA CYS A 89 4.28 -14.15 10.02
C CYS A 89 3.60 -15.38 10.61
N ASP A 90 2.30 -15.26 10.87
CA ASP A 90 1.41 -16.32 11.38
C ASP A 90 0.36 -16.77 10.34
N GLY A 91 0.42 -16.22 9.12
CA GLY A 91 -0.52 -16.49 8.05
C GLY A 91 -1.81 -15.67 8.11
N ALA A 92 -2.00 -14.82 9.12
CA ALA A 92 -3.11 -13.86 9.20
C ALA A 92 -2.74 -12.53 8.53
N GLU A 93 -3.77 -11.73 8.22
CA GLU A 93 -3.60 -10.34 7.80
C GLU A 93 -3.36 -9.46 9.04
N HIS A 94 -2.42 -8.53 8.92
CA HIS A 94 -2.04 -7.59 9.97
C HIS A 94 -1.92 -6.19 9.39
N THR A 95 -2.20 -5.18 10.20
CA THR A 95 -1.92 -3.79 9.87
C THR A 95 -0.48 -3.43 10.20
N TRP A 96 0.09 -2.50 9.45
CA TRP A 96 1.38 -1.90 9.76
C TRP A 96 1.27 -0.37 9.74
N VAL A 97 2.11 0.30 10.53
CA VAL A 97 2.20 1.76 10.57
C VAL A 97 3.66 2.13 10.74
N ASN A 98 4.20 2.92 9.82
CA ASN A 98 5.54 3.48 9.92
C ASN A 98 5.44 5.01 10.04
N ARG A 99 6.25 5.57 10.95
CA ARG A 99 6.25 6.99 11.26
C ARG A 99 7.68 7.50 11.40
N GLU A 100 8.04 8.49 10.61
CA GLU A 100 9.38 9.08 10.66
C GLU A 100 9.37 10.52 10.13
N LYS A 101 10.28 11.34 10.63
CA LYS A 101 10.54 12.66 10.08
C LYS A 101 11.72 12.54 9.09
N PRO A 102 11.51 12.83 7.78
CA PRO A 102 12.60 12.78 6.81
C PRO A 102 13.83 13.58 7.26
N GLY A 103 15.01 13.00 7.10
CA GLY A 103 16.28 13.64 7.43
C GLY A 103 16.68 14.76 6.47
N ASN A 104 17.72 15.52 6.83
CA ASN A 104 18.45 16.45 5.94
C ASN A 104 17.67 17.69 5.46
N GLY A 105 16.69 18.17 6.23
CA GLY A 105 15.99 19.44 5.94
C GLY A 105 15.08 19.41 4.70
N THR A 106 14.98 18.26 4.03
CA THR A 106 13.97 18.00 2.99
C THR A 106 12.68 17.61 3.68
N SER A 107 11.58 18.23 3.26
CA SER A 107 10.28 18.06 3.91
C SER A 107 9.29 17.49 2.92
N LEU A 108 8.65 16.39 3.31
CA LEU A 108 7.42 15.95 2.67
C LEU A 108 6.29 16.89 3.06
N THR A 109 5.48 17.33 2.10
CA THR A 109 4.33 18.20 2.34
C THR A 109 3.02 17.49 1.98
N PRO A 110 1.88 17.95 2.51
CA PRO A 110 0.58 17.47 2.05
C PRO A 110 0.44 17.58 0.52
N GLY A 111 -0.21 16.59 -0.09
CA GLY A 111 -0.38 16.42 -1.54
C GLY A 111 -0.01 15.01 -2.01
N SER A 112 -0.01 14.82 -3.32
CA SER A 112 0.27 13.53 -3.94
C SER A 112 1.72 13.08 -3.73
N ALA A 113 1.89 11.79 -3.49
CA ALA A 113 3.16 11.10 -3.33
C ALA A 113 3.04 9.65 -3.82
N GLU A 114 4.15 8.94 -3.92
CA GLU A 114 4.17 7.49 -4.12
C GLU A 114 4.72 6.84 -2.85
N VAL A 115 4.07 5.77 -2.40
CA VAL A 115 4.56 4.90 -1.33
C VAL A 115 5.04 3.60 -1.93
N GLU A 116 6.22 3.18 -1.51
CA GLU A 116 6.73 1.84 -1.70
C GLU A 116 6.77 1.13 -0.35
N ALA A 117 5.90 0.14 -0.16
CA ALA A 117 5.89 -0.73 1.00
C ALA A 117 6.54 -2.07 0.64
N THR A 118 7.52 -2.51 1.43
CA THR A 118 8.26 -3.74 1.18
C THR A 118 8.22 -4.60 2.42
N LEU A 119 7.66 -5.81 2.27
CA LEU A 119 7.76 -6.85 3.26
C LEU A 119 9.05 -7.62 2.99
N MET A 120 9.96 -7.64 3.95
CA MET A 120 11.33 -8.13 3.79
C MET A 120 11.71 -9.09 4.92
N HIS A 121 12.43 -10.16 4.59
CA HIS A 121 13.02 -11.06 5.58
C HIS A 121 14.53 -10.92 5.57
N LEU A 122 15.12 -10.87 6.76
CA LEU A 122 16.58 -10.88 6.93
C LEU A 122 17.03 -12.29 7.29
N ASN A 123 17.53 -13.04 6.32
CA ASN A 123 18.09 -14.37 6.55
C ASN A 123 19.44 -14.25 7.30
N THR A 124 19.54 -14.89 8.46
CA THR A 124 20.70 -14.74 9.36
C THR A 124 21.65 -15.94 9.38
N ARG A 125 21.41 -16.98 8.55
CA ARG A 125 22.23 -18.22 8.57
C ARG A 125 23.72 -18.00 8.25
N GLY A 126 24.05 -16.96 7.49
CA GLY A 126 25.40 -16.69 6.99
C GLY A 126 26.25 -15.76 7.87
N GLY A 127 25.83 -15.44 9.10
CA GLY A 127 26.51 -14.49 10.00
C GLY A 127 26.25 -13.01 9.66
N LEU A 128 26.16 -12.65 8.37
CA LEU A 128 25.62 -11.37 7.91
C LEU A 128 24.13 -11.51 7.57
N PRO A 129 23.23 -10.66 8.12
CA PRO A 129 21.83 -10.66 7.74
C PRO A 129 21.65 -10.29 6.26
N MET A 130 21.18 -11.24 5.46
CA MET A 130 20.93 -11.02 4.03
C MET A 130 19.45 -10.69 3.79
N PRO A 131 19.14 -9.55 3.16
CA PRO A 131 17.77 -9.18 2.87
C PRO A 131 17.22 -10.04 1.74
N THR A 132 15.94 -10.37 1.86
CA THR A 132 15.18 -10.97 0.78
C THR A 132 13.82 -10.27 0.77
N ILE A 133 13.33 -9.87 -0.40
CA ILE A 133 12.02 -9.23 -0.58
C ILE A 133 10.91 -10.28 -0.68
N VAL A 134 9.94 -10.24 0.24
CA VAL A 134 8.73 -11.11 0.24
C VAL A 134 7.75 -10.66 -0.81
N ALA A 135 7.40 -9.40 -0.70
CA ALA A 135 6.34 -8.75 -1.42
C ALA A 135 6.67 -7.26 -1.37
N SER A 136 6.29 -6.56 -2.42
CA SER A 136 6.44 -5.13 -2.53
C SER A 136 5.19 -4.57 -3.18
N ASP A 137 4.83 -3.37 -2.75
CA ASP A 137 3.66 -2.65 -3.22
C ASP A 137 4.09 -1.21 -3.51
N GLN A 138 3.83 -0.74 -4.72
CA GLN A 138 4.14 0.64 -5.15
C GLN A 138 2.86 1.28 -5.67
N HIS A 139 2.36 2.27 -4.93
CA HIS A 139 1.11 2.92 -5.26
C HIS A 139 1.14 4.42 -4.94
N ASP A 140 0.38 5.18 -5.74
CA ASP A 140 0.13 6.59 -5.47
C ASP A 140 -0.73 6.74 -4.21
N VAL A 141 -0.37 7.72 -3.38
CA VAL A 141 -1.06 8.06 -2.14
C VAL A 141 -1.27 9.56 -2.04
N GLU A 142 -2.28 9.95 -1.27
CA GLU A 142 -2.51 11.35 -0.89
C GLU A 142 -2.01 11.59 0.55
N LEU A 143 -0.99 12.43 0.70
CA LEU A 143 -0.53 12.87 2.02
C LEU A 143 -1.41 14.00 2.53
N ARG A 144 -2.06 13.81 3.68
CA ARG A 144 -2.94 14.81 4.29
C ARG A 144 -2.29 15.47 5.50
N PRO A 145 -2.69 16.69 5.88
CA PRO A 145 -2.33 17.23 7.18
C PRO A 145 -2.85 16.28 8.29
N ALA A 146 -1.99 15.94 9.25
CA ALA A 146 -2.45 15.20 10.43
C ALA A 146 -3.49 16.04 11.19
N LYS A 147 -4.54 15.38 11.69
CA LYS A 147 -5.49 16.01 12.62
C LYS A 147 -4.75 16.27 13.92
N GLY A 148 -4.61 17.54 14.28
CA GLY A 148 -3.94 18.00 15.49
C GLY A 148 -4.75 17.78 16.76
#